data_AF-A0A5C3P5S7-F1
#
_entry.id   AF-A0A5C3P5S7-F1
#
_cell.length_a   1.000
_cell.length_b   1.000
_cell.length_c   1.000
_cell.angle_alpha   90.00
_cell.angle_beta   90.00
_cell.angle_gamma   90.00
#
_symmetry.space_group_name_H-M   'P 1'
#
loop_
_entity.id
_entity.type
_entity.pdbx_description
1 polymer ?
#
loop_
_entity_poly.entity_id
_entity_poly.type
_entity_poly.pdbx_seq_one_letter_code
_entity_poly.pdbx_strand_id
1 'polypeptide(L)'
;MRAPSPQDARGLLEHIQFCSALPDVVHFLPTPQVESPHMSQDSCDLMFESRALQAFRTYLLGSGHPDDPDIRAMLGRDLFARDVGDRMLRPRLFIGCLCGTDSVPDEQNWPKRIQVSFLHKGHRPLGDAIDVSIMLPPPSPLDVHADFCSCTIIIDDAMRNLLREGYPYMGFQVWMHATIVQWDTWYDRGD
;
A
#
# COMPACT_ATOMS: atom_id res chain seq x y z
N MET A 1 14.25 -23.37 -8.83
CA MET A 1 14.06 -21.99 -8.35
C MET A 1 14.22 -22.01 -6.84
N ARG A 2 15.07 -21.16 -6.26
CA ARG A 2 15.25 -21.05 -4.81
C ARG A 2 14.04 -20.28 -4.24
N ALA A 3 13.49 -20.72 -3.11
CA ALA A 3 12.47 -19.92 -2.42
C ALA A 3 13.03 -18.52 -2.12
N PRO A 4 12.22 -17.45 -2.26
CA PRO A 4 12.67 -16.11 -1.90
C PRO A 4 13.11 -16.09 -0.44
N SER A 5 14.14 -15.31 -0.14
CA SER A 5 14.60 -15.17 1.24
C SER A 5 13.58 -14.32 2.00
N PRO A 6 13.25 -14.62 3.26
CA PRO A 6 12.42 -13.74 4.09
C PRO A 6 12.99 -12.31 4.19
N GLN A 7 14.30 -12.16 3.97
CA GLN A 7 15.04 -10.90 3.97
C GLN A 7 14.96 -10.13 2.64
N ASP A 8 14.17 -10.60 1.67
CA ASP A 8 13.88 -9.88 0.44
C ASP A 8 12.40 -9.43 0.38
N ALA A 9 12.11 -8.45 -0.48
CA ALA A 9 10.77 -7.88 -0.60
C ALA A 9 9.67 -8.91 -0.96
N ARG A 10 10.04 -10.03 -1.61
CA ARG A 10 9.10 -11.10 -1.95
C ARG A 10 8.83 -11.97 -0.73
N GLY A 11 9.86 -12.29 0.05
CA GLY A 11 9.72 -12.99 1.33
C GLY A 11 8.80 -12.24 2.29
N LEU A 12 8.94 -10.91 2.40
CA LEU A 12 8.01 -10.09 3.20
C LEU A 12 6.56 -10.24 2.73
N LEU A 13 6.31 -10.17 1.41
CA LEU A 13 4.97 -10.28 0.85
C LEU A 13 4.28 -11.62 1.17
N GLU A 14 5.03 -12.70 1.33
CA GLU A 14 4.51 -14.02 1.74
C GLU A 14 4.01 -14.04 3.20
N HIS A 15 4.49 -13.11 4.02
CA HIS A 15 4.11 -12.97 5.42
C HIS A 15 3.00 -11.95 5.66
N ILE A 16 2.56 -11.25 4.61
CA ILE A 16 1.45 -10.30 4.66
C ILE A 16 0.14 -11.03 4.31
N GLN A 17 -0.79 -11.00 5.25
CA GLN A 17 -2.16 -11.44 5.05
C GLN A 17 -3.04 -10.26 4.61
N PHE A 18 -3.64 -10.37 3.43
CA PHE A 18 -4.62 -9.39 2.95
C PHE A 18 -6.03 -9.86 3.33
N CYS A 19 -6.79 -8.98 3.99
CA CYS A 19 -8.15 -9.23 4.46
C CYS A 19 -9.15 -8.37 3.68
N SER A 20 -10.06 -9.03 2.96
CA SER A 20 -11.17 -8.36 2.26
C SER A 20 -12.11 -7.69 3.26
N ALA A 21 -12.80 -6.63 2.82
CA ALA A 21 -13.92 -6.08 3.58
C ALA A 21 -15.16 -6.99 3.53
N LEU A 22 -15.21 -7.94 2.57
CA LEU A 22 -16.33 -8.86 2.42
C LEU A 22 -16.12 -10.12 3.28
N PRO A 23 -17.07 -10.47 4.16
CA PRO A 23 -16.89 -11.51 5.18
C PRO A 23 -16.69 -12.92 4.63
N ASP A 24 -17.22 -13.22 3.44
CA ASP A 24 -17.17 -14.56 2.83
C ASP A 24 -15.90 -14.79 1.97
N VAL A 25 -15.03 -13.79 1.85
CA VAL A 25 -13.85 -13.85 0.98
C VAL A 25 -12.63 -14.27 1.79
N VAL A 26 -12.38 -15.58 1.79
CA VAL A 26 -11.27 -16.20 2.55
C VAL A 26 -9.95 -16.20 1.77
N HIS A 27 -10.01 -16.17 0.43
CA HIS A 27 -8.83 -16.19 -0.42
C HIS A 27 -8.88 -15.10 -1.50
N PHE A 28 -7.91 -14.20 -1.42
CA PHE A 28 -7.77 -13.07 -2.33
C PHE A 28 -7.02 -13.49 -3.60
N LEU A 29 -7.73 -13.73 -4.70
CA LEU A 29 -7.11 -13.94 -6.00
C LEU A 29 -7.29 -12.68 -6.86
N PRO A 30 -6.21 -11.97 -7.23
CA PRO A 30 -6.33 -10.83 -8.12
C PRO A 30 -6.83 -11.32 -9.48
N THR A 31 -8.10 -11.02 -9.76
CA THR A 31 -8.70 -11.33 -11.05
C THR A 31 -8.77 -10.02 -11.82
N PRO A 32 -8.23 -9.92 -13.04
CA PRO A 32 -8.37 -8.71 -13.84
C PRO A 32 -9.85 -8.54 -14.20
N GLN A 33 -10.54 -7.65 -13.49
CA GLN A 33 -11.92 -7.28 -13.78
C GLN A 33 -11.95 -5.95 -14.53
N VAL A 34 -12.72 -5.91 -15.61
CA VAL A 34 -12.99 -4.71 -16.39
C VAL A 34 -14.21 -4.02 -15.77
N GLU A 35 -14.14 -2.70 -15.59
CA GLU A 35 -15.26 -1.91 -15.10
C GLU A 35 -16.48 -2.08 -16.02
N SER A 36 -17.64 -2.36 -15.43
CA SER A 36 -18.90 -2.54 -16.15
C SER A 36 -20.00 -1.76 -15.43
N PRO A 37 -20.90 -1.06 -16.15
CA PRO A 37 -22.01 -0.33 -15.56
C PRO A 37 -23.03 -1.25 -14.85
N HIS A 38 -22.96 -2.56 -15.08
CA HIS A 38 -23.84 -3.56 -14.46
C HIS A 38 -23.16 -4.35 -13.33
N MET A 39 -21.99 -3.91 -12.87
CA MET A 39 -21.25 -4.56 -11.80
C MET A 39 -21.99 -4.40 -10.46
N SER A 40 -22.04 -5.46 -9.64
CA SER A 40 -22.57 -5.35 -8.27
C SER A 40 -21.61 -4.55 -7.37
N GLN A 41 -22.10 -4.03 -6.25
CA GLN A 41 -21.24 -3.35 -5.27
C GLN A 41 -20.12 -4.28 -4.76
N ASP A 42 -20.43 -5.53 -4.42
CA ASP A 42 -19.43 -6.52 -3.99
C ASP A 42 -18.37 -6.77 -5.07
N SER A 43 -18.78 -6.83 -6.35
CA SER A 43 -17.84 -6.99 -7.46
C SER A 43 -16.94 -5.76 -7.63
N CYS A 44 -17.50 -4.55 -7.42
CA CYS A 44 -16.75 -3.30 -7.44
C CYS A 44 -15.74 -3.24 -6.28
N ASP A 45 -16.17 -3.61 -5.07
CA ASP A 45 -15.34 -3.64 -3.88
C ASP A 45 -14.17 -4.64 -4.08
N LEU A 46 -14.45 -5.85 -4.58
CA LEU A 46 -13.42 -6.85 -4.94
C LEU A 46 -12.45 -6.37 -6.02
N MET A 47 -12.96 -5.67 -7.05
CA MET A 47 -12.11 -5.11 -8.10
C MET A 47 -11.12 -4.09 -7.53
N PHE A 48 -11.57 -3.17 -6.68
CA PHE A 48 -10.70 -2.16 -6.08
C PHE A 48 -9.74 -2.75 -5.05
N GLU A 49 -10.16 -3.72 -4.25
CA GLU A 49 -9.26 -4.46 -3.36
C GLU A 49 -8.18 -5.21 -4.15
N SER A 50 -8.52 -5.81 -5.30
CA SER A 50 -7.54 -6.41 -6.21
C SER A 50 -6.56 -5.39 -6.77
N ARG A 51 -7.02 -4.21 -7.17
CA ARG A 51 -6.13 -3.11 -7.62
C ARG A 51 -5.24 -2.62 -6.48
N ALA A 52 -5.78 -2.45 -5.28
CA ALA A 52 -5.02 -2.03 -4.10
C ALA A 52 -3.92 -3.04 -3.76
N LEU A 53 -4.22 -4.34 -3.80
CA LEU A 53 -3.24 -5.41 -3.60
C LEU A 53 -2.14 -5.39 -4.68
N GLN A 54 -2.48 -5.16 -5.95
CA GLN A 54 -1.49 -5.04 -7.02
C GLN A 54 -0.61 -3.79 -6.85
N ALA A 55 -1.20 -2.65 -6.51
CA ALA A 55 -0.50 -1.40 -6.25
C ALA A 55 0.44 -1.53 -5.04
N PHE A 56 -0.03 -2.16 -3.96
CA PHE A 56 0.75 -2.44 -2.76
C PHE A 56 1.95 -3.35 -3.04
N ARG A 57 1.75 -4.43 -3.80
CA ARG A 57 2.86 -5.30 -4.25
C ARG A 57 3.86 -4.53 -5.11
N THR A 58 3.37 -3.69 -6.02
CA THR A 58 4.22 -2.85 -6.88
C THR A 58 5.04 -1.88 -6.03
N TYR A 59 4.43 -1.28 -5.01
CA TYR A 59 5.13 -0.42 -4.06
C TYR A 59 6.25 -1.17 -3.34
N LEU A 60 5.95 -2.28 -2.65
CA LEU A 60 6.96 -3.00 -1.86
C LEU A 60 8.10 -3.60 -2.68
N LEU A 61 7.83 -4.01 -3.93
CA LEU A 61 8.85 -4.56 -4.82
C LEU A 61 9.69 -3.49 -5.53
N GLY A 62 9.30 -2.22 -5.45
CA GLY A 62 10.04 -1.11 -6.05
C GLY A 62 11.39 -0.87 -5.38
N SER A 63 12.35 -0.38 -6.15
CA SER A 63 13.67 0.04 -5.64
C SER A 63 13.65 1.51 -5.25
N GLY A 64 14.38 1.86 -4.20
CA GLY A 64 14.53 3.23 -3.71
C GLY A 64 13.21 3.89 -3.33
N HIS A 65 13.16 5.22 -3.36
CA HIS A 65 11.94 5.99 -3.18
C HIS A 65 11.09 5.97 -4.47
N PRO A 66 9.76 6.20 -4.42
CA PRO A 66 8.97 6.47 -5.62
C PRO A 66 9.55 7.65 -6.39
N ASP A 67 9.65 7.50 -7.71
CA ASP A 67 10.26 8.51 -8.56
C ASP A 67 9.30 9.62 -8.92
N ASP A 68 9.01 10.47 -7.94
CA ASP A 68 8.03 11.54 -8.02
C ASP A 68 8.66 12.89 -7.60
N PRO A 69 8.34 14.02 -8.26
CA PRO A 69 8.88 15.34 -7.93
C PRO A 69 8.66 15.75 -6.47
N ASP A 70 7.50 15.46 -5.89
CA ASP A 70 7.16 15.86 -4.52
C ASP A 70 7.95 15.03 -3.50
N ILE A 71 8.12 13.73 -3.78
CA ILE A 71 8.97 12.84 -2.97
C ILE A 71 10.44 13.26 -3.03
N ARG A 72 10.96 13.59 -4.21
CA ARG A 72 12.33 14.11 -4.40
C ARG A 72 12.53 15.42 -3.65
N ALA A 73 11.54 16.32 -3.69
CA ALA A 73 11.58 17.59 -2.98
C ALA A 73 11.57 17.39 -1.46
N MET A 74 10.73 16.47 -0.96
CA MET A 74 10.61 16.13 0.46
C MET A 74 11.91 15.58 1.04
N LEU A 75 12.59 14.66 0.32
CA LEU A 75 13.78 13.97 0.82
C LEU A 75 15.08 14.75 0.57
N GLY A 76 15.09 15.62 -0.44
CA GLY A 76 16.29 16.26 -0.94
C GLY A 76 17.13 15.36 -1.84
N ARG A 77 18.01 16.00 -2.64
CA ARG A 77 18.77 15.32 -3.71
C ARG A 77 19.70 14.23 -3.18
N ASP A 78 20.39 14.49 -2.08
CA ASP A 78 21.44 13.58 -1.58
C ASP A 78 20.85 12.28 -1.02
N LEU A 79 19.78 12.40 -0.22
CA LEU A 79 19.08 11.25 0.35
C LEU A 79 18.44 10.38 -0.76
N PHE A 80 17.74 11.02 -1.69
CA PHE A 80 17.11 10.32 -2.81
C PHE A 80 18.13 9.58 -3.68
N ALA A 81 19.26 10.22 -4.00
CA ALA A 81 20.31 9.62 -4.83
C ALA A 81 21.02 8.46 -4.12
N ARG A 82 21.19 8.53 -2.80
CA ARG A 82 21.80 7.47 -2.00
C ARG A 82 20.98 6.18 -2.07
N ASP A 83 19.67 6.29 -2.00
CA ASP A 83 18.78 5.14 -1.77
C ASP A 83 18.15 4.59 -3.07
N VAL A 84 18.36 5.22 -4.24
CA VAL A 84 17.71 4.88 -5.53
C VAL A 84 17.78 3.40 -5.94
N GLY A 85 18.84 2.70 -5.58
CA GLY A 85 19.07 1.28 -5.92
C GLY A 85 18.60 0.29 -4.85
N ASP A 86 18.17 0.76 -3.68
CA ASP A 86 17.87 -0.10 -2.55
C ASP A 86 16.50 -0.77 -2.68
N ARG A 87 16.51 -2.08 -2.94
CA ARG A 87 15.31 -2.91 -3.07
C ARG A 87 14.60 -3.20 -1.75
N MET A 88 15.28 -3.00 -0.63
CA MET A 88 14.75 -3.24 0.70
C MET A 88 14.30 -1.97 1.40
N LEU A 89 14.49 -0.80 0.80
CA LEU A 89 14.10 0.48 1.40
C LEU A 89 12.60 0.50 1.75
N ARG A 90 11.72 0.28 0.78
CA ARG A 90 10.27 0.36 0.99
C ARG A 90 9.73 -0.74 1.91
N PRO A 91 10.18 -2.01 1.79
CA PRO A 91 9.91 -3.04 2.80
C PRO A 91 10.31 -2.62 4.22
N ARG A 92 11.53 -2.13 4.42
CA ARG A 92 12.02 -1.73 5.75
C ARG A 92 11.23 -0.56 6.32
N LEU A 93 10.96 0.46 5.50
CA LEU A 93 10.11 1.59 5.90
C LEU A 93 8.71 1.12 6.30
N PHE A 94 8.11 0.21 5.54
CA PHE A 94 6.78 -0.34 5.86
C PHE A 94 6.77 -1.11 7.18
N ILE A 95 7.76 -1.99 7.41
CA ILE A 95 7.87 -2.72 8.70
C ILE A 95 8.17 -1.74 9.84
N GLY A 96 9.03 -0.75 9.63
CA GLY A 96 9.32 0.31 10.60
C GLY A 96 8.07 1.02 11.06
N CYS A 97 7.22 1.42 10.11
CA CYS A 97 5.95 2.06 10.38
C CYS A 97 4.95 1.16 11.14
N LEU A 98 4.88 -0.14 10.83
CA LEU A 98 3.92 -1.05 11.48
C LEU A 98 4.39 -1.64 12.80
N CYS A 99 5.68 -1.90 12.95
CA CYS A 99 6.23 -2.70 14.04
C CYS A 99 7.17 -1.91 14.94
N GLY A 100 7.49 -0.66 14.60
CA GLY A 100 8.49 0.14 15.32
C GLY A 100 9.92 -0.40 15.17
N THR A 101 10.18 -1.25 14.18
CA THR A 101 11.49 -1.81 13.88
C THR A 101 11.72 -1.86 12.38
N ASP A 102 12.92 -1.48 11.93
CA ASP A 102 13.33 -1.56 10.54
C ASP A 102 13.91 -2.95 10.16
N SER A 103 14.04 -3.83 11.17
CA SER A 103 14.57 -5.17 11.01
C SER A 103 13.50 -6.11 10.47
N VAL A 104 13.70 -6.57 9.23
CA VAL A 104 12.93 -7.67 8.66
C VAL A 104 13.25 -8.94 9.48
N PRO A 105 12.29 -9.55 10.18
CA PRO A 105 12.56 -10.71 11.03
C PRO A 105 13.10 -11.90 10.23
N ASP A 106 13.56 -12.96 10.90
CA ASP A 106 13.78 -14.24 10.23
C ASP A 106 12.49 -15.10 10.29
N GLU A 107 12.41 -16.13 9.44
CA GLU A 107 11.24 -17.01 9.33
C GLU A 107 10.77 -17.61 10.68
N GLN A 108 11.66 -17.72 11.67
CA GLN A 108 11.37 -18.29 12.99
C GLN A 108 10.92 -17.23 14.01
N ASN A 109 11.26 -15.96 13.80
CA ASN A 109 10.95 -14.84 14.69
C ASN A 109 9.94 -13.86 14.10
N TRP A 110 9.24 -14.23 13.02
CA TRP A 110 8.22 -13.35 12.46
C TRP A 110 7.14 -13.06 13.51
N PRO A 111 6.86 -11.79 13.86
CA PRO A 111 5.67 -11.46 14.62
C PRO A 111 4.46 -11.97 13.82
N LYS A 112 3.38 -12.32 14.52
CA LYS A 112 2.12 -12.83 13.93
C LYS A 112 1.84 -12.13 12.57
N ARG A 113 1.47 -12.93 11.54
CA ARG A 113 1.28 -12.47 10.15
C ARG A 113 0.80 -11.03 10.06
N ILE A 114 1.58 -10.17 9.40
CA ILE A 114 1.23 -8.76 9.18
C ILE A 114 -0.11 -8.72 8.48
N GLN A 115 -1.08 -7.98 9.00
CA GLN A 115 -2.42 -7.95 8.42
C GLN A 115 -2.67 -6.61 7.72
N VAL A 116 -3.02 -6.66 6.44
CA VAL A 116 -3.50 -5.51 5.66
C VAL A 116 -4.98 -5.73 5.38
N SER A 117 -5.84 -4.92 6.01
CA SER A 117 -7.28 -5.02 5.84
C SER A 117 -7.80 -3.94 4.90
N PHE A 118 -8.89 -4.21 4.19
CA PHE A 118 -9.57 -3.23 3.37
C PHE A 118 -10.85 -2.73 4.05
N LEU A 119 -11.14 -1.43 3.89
CA LEU A 119 -12.39 -0.83 4.35
C LEU A 119 -12.93 0.10 3.26
N HIS A 120 -14.12 -0.18 2.73
CA HIS A 120 -14.73 0.69 1.72
C HIS A 120 -15.56 1.79 2.36
N LYS A 121 -15.30 3.04 1.97
CA LYS A 121 -16.09 4.22 2.34
C LYS A 121 -16.55 4.98 1.09
N GLY A 122 -17.48 5.90 1.27
CA GLY A 122 -17.93 6.80 0.21
C GLY A 122 -18.79 6.12 -0.85
N HIS A 123 -18.88 6.78 -2.00
CA HIS A 123 -19.71 6.30 -3.10
C HIS A 123 -18.98 5.20 -3.87
N ARG A 124 -19.74 4.26 -4.44
CA ARG A 124 -19.19 3.23 -5.35
C ARG A 124 -19.65 3.59 -6.75
N PRO A 125 -19.03 4.59 -7.41
CA PRO A 125 -19.45 5.00 -8.73
C PRO A 125 -19.26 3.82 -9.68
N LEU A 126 -20.38 3.22 -10.09
CA LEU A 126 -20.42 2.21 -11.14
C LEU A 126 -20.34 2.96 -12.48
N GLY A 127 -19.15 3.04 -13.08
CA GLY A 127 -18.92 3.78 -14.32
C GLY A 127 -17.69 4.68 -14.27
N ASP A 128 -17.71 5.75 -15.07
CA ASP A 128 -16.56 6.65 -15.30
C ASP A 128 -15.93 7.18 -14.00
N ALA A 129 -14.64 7.51 -14.09
CA ALA A 129 -13.92 8.18 -13.02
C ALA A 129 -14.74 9.37 -12.49
N ILE A 130 -14.74 9.60 -11.17
CA ILE A 130 -15.34 10.82 -10.62
C ILE A 130 -14.62 11.97 -11.31
N ASP A 131 -15.39 12.86 -11.93
CA ASP A 131 -14.89 13.99 -12.70
C ASP A 131 -13.77 14.68 -11.90
N VAL A 132 -12.55 14.65 -12.45
CA VAL A 132 -11.35 15.25 -11.88
C VAL A 132 -11.46 16.78 -11.74
N SER A 133 -12.52 17.39 -12.30
CA SER A 133 -12.91 18.78 -12.00
C SER A 133 -13.41 18.98 -10.57
N ILE A 134 -13.87 17.91 -9.91
CA ILE A 134 -14.23 17.91 -8.49
C ILE A 134 -12.93 17.75 -7.72
N MET A 135 -12.54 18.78 -6.96
CA MET A 135 -11.47 18.67 -5.97
C MET A 135 -11.88 17.66 -4.91
N LEU A 136 -11.54 16.39 -5.13
CA LEU A 136 -11.66 15.37 -4.12
C LEU A 136 -10.68 15.68 -2.98
N PRO A 137 -11.06 15.43 -1.72
CA PRO A 137 -10.10 15.44 -0.64
C PRO A 137 -8.99 14.42 -0.91
N PRO A 138 -7.79 14.59 -0.32
CA PRO A 138 -6.78 13.56 -0.38
C PRO A 138 -7.33 12.22 0.14
N PRO A 139 -6.84 11.07 -0.36
CA PRO A 139 -7.26 9.77 0.15
C PRO A 139 -7.06 9.69 1.65
N SER A 140 -7.96 8.97 2.32
CA SER A 140 -7.83 8.67 3.75
C SER A 140 -6.42 8.13 4.06
N PRO A 141 -5.81 8.53 5.19
CA PRO A 141 -4.48 8.04 5.56
C PRO A 141 -4.52 6.53 5.81
N LEU A 142 -3.35 5.88 5.71
CA LEU A 142 -3.19 4.50 6.17
C LEU A 142 -3.45 4.44 7.67
N ASP A 143 -4.46 3.66 8.08
CA ASP A 143 -4.78 3.49 9.50
C ASP A 143 -3.89 2.38 10.07
N VAL A 144 -2.91 2.76 10.89
CA VAL A 144 -1.87 1.86 11.41
C VAL A 144 -2.20 1.46 12.84
N HIS A 145 -2.27 0.15 13.09
CA HIS A 145 -2.45 -0.44 14.40
C HIS A 145 -1.16 -1.15 14.81
N ALA A 146 -0.19 -0.36 15.27
CA ALA A 146 1.17 -0.83 15.55
C ALA A 146 1.21 -1.98 16.58
N ASP A 147 0.36 -1.92 17.61
CA ASP A 147 0.24 -2.96 18.66
C ASP A 147 -0.08 -4.36 18.11
N PHE A 148 -0.57 -4.45 16.87
CA PHE A 148 -1.01 -5.69 16.24
C PHE A 148 -0.32 -5.98 14.90
N CYS A 149 0.73 -5.23 14.54
CA CYS A 149 1.40 -5.34 13.23
C CYS A 149 0.38 -5.34 12.07
N SER A 150 -0.61 -4.47 12.14
CA SER A 150 -1.69 -4.42 11.15
C SER A 150 -2.00 -3.01 10.70
N CYS A 151 -2.56 -2.90 9.50
CA CYS A 151 -3.09 -1.63 8.99
C CYS A 151 -4.35 -1.83 8.15
N THR A 152 -5.09 -0.74 7.97
CA THR A 152 -6.29 -0.70 7.14
C THR A 152 -6.09 0.30 5.99
N ILE A 153 -6.26 -0.18 4.76
CA ILE A 153 -6.36 0.66 3.57
C ILE A 153 -7.83 1.01 3.38
N ILE A 154 -8.15 2.29 3.55
CA ILE A 154 -9.50 2.81 3.32
C ILE A 154 -9.67 3.09 1.83
N ILE A 155 -10.57 2.35 1.18
CA ILE A 155 -10.94 2.53 -0.22
C ILE A 155 -12.11 3.51 -0.27
N ASP A 156 -11.77 4.80 -0.24
CA ASP A 156 -12.68 5.91 -0.49
C ASP A 156 -12.61 6.38 -1.95
N ASP A 157 -13.34 7.44 -2.27
CA ASP A 157 -13.46 8.00 -3.62
C ASP A 157 -12.10 8.44 -4.21
N ALA A 158 -11.24 9.02 -3.38
CA ALA A 158 -9.92 9.48 -3.79
C ALA A 158 -8.95 8.29 -3.97
N MET A 159 -8.98 7.29 -3.08
CA MET A 159 -8.21 6.06 -3.25
C MET A 159 -8.62 5.32 -4.53
N ARG A 160 -9.92 5.22 -4.83
CA ARG A 160 -10.40 4.62 -6.09
C ARG A 160 -9.83 5.33 -7.32
N ASN A 161 -9.73 6.67 -7.28
CA ASN A 161 -9.11 7.44 -8.35
C ASN A 161 -7.60 7.14 -8.50
N LEU A 162 -6.85 7.04 -7.40
CA LEU A 162 -5.45 6.61 -7.46
C LEU A 162 -5.30 5.20 -8.06
N LEU A 163 -6.17 4.27 -7.67
CA LEU A 163 -6.13 2.89 -8.16
C LEU A 163 -6.56 2.76 -9.63
N ARG A 164 -7.31 3.71 -10.16
CA ARG A 164 -7.72 3.79 -11.57
C ARG A 164 -6.60 4.24 -12.51
N GLU A 165 -5.55 4.89 -12.00
CA GLU A 165 -4.34 5.21 -12.78
C GLU A 165 -3.78 3.97 -13.48
N GLY A 166 -3.92 2.80 -12.85
CA GLY A 166 -3.37 1.54 -13.35
C GLY A 166 -1.87 1.46 -13.14
N TYR A 167 -1.24 0.39 -13.63
CA TYR A 167 0.20 0.18 -13.47
C TYR A 167 1.02 1.35 -14.09
N PRO A 168 2.04 1.90 -13.38
CA PRO A 168 2.66 1.37 -12.17
C PRO A 168 2.04 1.84 -10.84
N TYR A 169 0.87 2.49 -10.86
CA TYR A 169 0.16 3.03 -9.69
C TYR A 169 0.97 4.12 -8.98
N MET A 170 1.51 5.10 -9.72
CA MET A 170 2.45 6.06 -9.13
C MET A 170 1.80 6.89 -8.03
N GLY A 171 0.56 7.35 -8.23
CA GLY A 171 -0.18 8.09 -7.21
C GLY A 171 -0.38 7.29 -5.92
N PHE A 172 -0.68 5.98 -6.03
CA PHE A 172 -0.73 5.09 -4.87
C PHE A 172 0.64 4.94 -4.20
N GLN A 173 1.71 4.75 -4.99
CA GLN A 173 3.06 4.61 -4.46
C GLN A 173 3.50 5.86 -3.68
N VAL A 174 3.21 7.06 -4.22
CA VAL A 174 3.49 8.35 -3.57
C VAL A 174 2.70 8.49 -2.28
N TRP A 175 1.38 8.22 -2.31
CA TRP A 175 0.53 8.25 -1.11
C TRP A 175 1.04 7.31 0.00
N MET A 176 1.34 6.06 -0.36
CA MET A 176 1.82 5.05 0.60
C MET A 176 3.17 5.49 1.20
N HIS A 177 4.08 5.95 0.34
CA HIS A 177 5.42 6.35 0.76
C HIS A 177 5.41 7.59 1.64
N ALA A 178 4.66 8.63 1.26
CA ALA A 178 4.53 9.85 2.03
C ALA A 178 3.93 9.54 3.42
N THR A 179 2.95 8.64 3.49
CA THR A 179 2.37 8.20 4.76
C THR A 179 3.46 7.55 5.62
N ILE A 180 4.15 6.53 5.11
CA ILE A 180 5.16 5.78 5.88
C ILE A 180 6.34 6.67 6.32
N VAL A 181 6.86 7.52 5.43
CA VAL A 181 8.02 8.38 5.75
C VAL A 181 7.66 9.44 6.78
N GLN A 182 6.43 9.99 6.74
CA GLN A 182 5.99 10.91 7.78
C GLN A 182 6.03 10.23 9.14
N TRP A 183 5.53 8.99 9.27
CA TRP A 183 5.59 8.22 10.53
C TRP A 183 7.01 8.06 11.10
N ASP A 184 8.00 7.81 10.25
CA ASP A 184 9.41 7.70 10.65
C ASP A 184 9.93 9.01 11.25
N THR A 185 9.60 10.15 10.64
CA THR A 185 10.01 11.47 11.15
C THR A 185 9.36 11.88 12.48
N TRP A 186 8.25 11.25 12.88
CA TRP A 186 7.63 11.48 14.20
C TRP A 186 8.35 10.72 15.31
N TYR A 187 8.87 9.51 15.03
CA TYR A 187 9.60 8.72 16.03
C TYR A 187 11.03 9.23 16.26
N ASP A 188 11.67 9.81 15.24
CA ASP A 188 12.97 10.49 15.39
C ASP A 188 12.89 11.85 16.11
N ARG A 189 11.68 12.34 16.39
CA ARG A 189 11.43 13.58 17.15
C ARG A 189 10.89 13.35 18.56
N GLY A 190 11.09 12.14 19.10
CA GLY A 190 10.84 11.84 20.51
C GLY A 190 11.82 12.56 21.44
N ASP A 191 11.61 13.87 21.61
CA ASP A 191 11.91 14.63 22.84
C ASP A 191 10.76 14.46 23.84
#